data_AF-A0A6G1MB33-F1
#
_entry.id   AF-A0A6G1MB33-F1
#
_cell.length_a   1.000
_cell.length_b   1.000
_cell.length_c   1.000
_cell.angle_alpha   90.00
_cell.angle_beta   90.00
_cell.angle_gamma   90.00
#
_symmetry.space_group_name_H-M   'P 1'
#
loop_
_entity.id
_entity.type
_entity.pdbx_description
1 polymer ?
#
loop_
_entity_poly.entity_id
_entity_poly.type
_entity_poly.pdbx_seq_one_letter_code
_entity_poly.pdbx_strand_id
1 'polypeptide(L)'
;MTTKQRSPHLALAIAQVITILITLSLLVLAWCFSDLHDFNTARPTSFHWQKPRNIVSLKQPRQVPIEQKHVILPTFRNYTEDGELDLAVYTRLNFGPDSQPLNLGLSARHETWVPDIESKERFCGDQSVNTKTCNLARISGYYSPNGNSTNIPFTLRSGSSTSDLIRGYFYDDVVTTNGVSVNLRFGVGDTWDVPPFLGLGIATSREKVSSSMSYIAALVEQGKIFEPYISFYDIRNPRGTGGQIVIGGVDRKKLYGGFTYWKGIGAPGEVPTPKVKVVANDGFEELYNKFIQPKKATALISLGTPFIVVPSDVLESLRFAVPIAFPLGSSDIKNYLYTTCDGTIDPSIAIEFDLQTVVVRIPLEDLKTVAPPRVYSSIGDIVANDSNICILSISSTDDIEGYSFILGGPFLRKVST
;
A
#
# COMPACT_ATOMS: atom_id res chain seq x y z
N MET A 1 -45.16 -18.84 -54.64
CA MET A 1 -43.99 -18.40 -53.85
C MET A 1 -43.51 -17.08 -54.41
N THR A 2 -43.90 -15.96 -53.79
CA THR A 2 -43.61 -14.60 -54.24
C THR A 2 -42.44 -14.03 -53.44
N THR A 3 -41.29 -13.89 -54.09
CA THR A 3 -40.07 -13.27 -53.53
C THR A 3 -40.24 -11.76 -53.45
N LYS A 4 -40.22 -11.24 -52.22
CA LYS A 4 -40.40 -9.81 -51.91
C LYS A 4 -39.08 -9.07 -52.13
N GLN A 5 -39.00 -8.33 -53.23
CA GLN A 5 -37.86 -7.48 -53.61
C GLN A 5 -37.76 -6.31 -52.61
N ARG A 6 -36.69 -6.29 -51.79
CA ARG A 6 -36.43 -5.19 -50.85
C ARG A 6 -35.84 -3.99 -51.59
N SER A 7 -36.45 -2.82 -51.37
CA SER A 7 -36.13 -1.55 -52.02
C SER A 7 -34.74 -1.02 -51.60
N PRO A 8 -33.84 -0.68 -52.55
CA PRO A 8 -32.50 -0.15 -52.27
C PRO A 8 -32.50 1.27 -51.68
N HIS A 9 -33.65 1.95 -51.65
CA HIS A 9 -33.75 3.32 -51.15
C HIS A 9 -33.66 3.43 -49.62
N LEU A 10 -33.98 2.35 -48.89
CA LEU A 10 -33.91 2.36 -47.42
C LEU A 10 -32.46 2.32 -46.92
N ALA A 11 -31.59 1.58 -47.60
CA ALA A 11 -30.17 1.48 -47.23
C ALA A 11 -29.43 2.82 -47.45
N LEU A 12 -29.78 3.54 -48.53
CA LEU A 12 -29.18 4.84 -48.82
C LEU A 12 -29.62 5.92 -47.81
N ALA A 13 -30.88 5.89 -47.38
CA ALA A 13 -31.39 6.82 -46.36
C ALA A 13 -30.71 6.61 -44.99
N ILE A 14 -30.50 5.35 -44.60
CA ILE A 14 -29.79 5.02 -43.35
C ILE A 14 -28.33 5.49 -43.41
N ALA A 15 -27.65 5.29 -44.53
CA ALA A 15 -26.26 5.74 -44.71
C ALA A 15 -26.12 7.28 -44.63
N GLN A 16 -27.07 8.03 -45.19
CA GLN A 16 -27.06 9.49 -45.12
C GLN A 16 -27.27 10.00 -43.68
N VAL A 17 -28.17 9.39 -42.92
CA VAL A 17 -28.42 9.78 -41.52
C VAL A 17 -27.21 9.50 -40.63
N ILE A 18 -26.53 8.36 -40.82
CA ILE A 18 -25.30 8.03 -40.09
C ILE A 18 -24.19 9.04 -40.40
N THR A 19 -24.04 9.44 -41.67
CA THR A 19 -23.01 10.40 -42.08
C THR A 19 -23.24 11.78 -41.45
N ILE A 20 -24.49 12.23 -41.39
CA ILE A 20 -24.86 13.51 -40.74
C ILE A 20 -24.60 13.46 -39.22
N LEU A 21 -24.91 12.34 -38.56
CA LEU A 21 -24.65 12.19 -37.12
C LEU A 21 -23.16 12.23 -36.77
N ILE A 22 -22.31 11.61 -37.61
CA ILE A 22 -20.86 11.61 -37.40
C ILE A 22 -20.27 13.00 -37.63
N THR A 23 -20.70 13.73 -38.68
CA THR A 23 -20.21 15.09 -38.93
C THR A 23 -20.66 16.08 -37.85
N LEU A 24 -21.87 15.93 -37.31
CA LEU A 24 -22.33 16.77 -36.19
C LEU A 24 -21.53 16.51 -34.91
N SER A 25 -21.20 15.25 -34.61
CA SER A 25 -20.36 14.89 -33.45
C SER A 25 -18.94 15.47 -33.56
N LEU A 26 -18.34 15.43 -34.76
CA LEU A 26 -17.01 16.00 -34.99
C LEU A 26 -17.00 17.53 -34.89
N LEU A 27 -18.08 18.21 -35.29
CA LEU A 27 -18.23 19.66 -35.14
C LEU A 27 -18.39 20.09 -33.69
N VAL A 28 -19.12 19.33 -32.87
CA VAL A 28 -19.24 19.59 -31.42
C VAL A 28 -17.90 19.40 -30.72
N LEU A 29 -17.13 18.37 -31.09
CA LEU A 29 -15.78 18.16 -30.55
C LEU A 29 -14.82 19.29 -30.97
N ALA A 30 -14.90 19.79 -32.21
CA ALA A 30 -14.07 20.90 -32.65
C ALA A 30 -14.38 22.21 -31.90
N TRP A 31 -15.65 22.46 -31.57
CA TRP A 31 -16.07 23.60 -30.74
C TRP A 31 -15.61 23.48 -29.29
N CYS A 32 -15.64 22.29 -28.68
CA CYS A 32 -15.16 22.10 -27.32
C CYS A 32 -13.63 22.29 -27.16
N PHE A 33 -12.85 22.20 -28.25
CA PHE A 33 -11.40 22.38 -28.23
C PHE A 33 -10.92 23.78 -28.60
N SER A 34 -11.80 24.70 -29.03
CA SER A 34 -11.40 26.07 -29.40
C SER A 34 -11.33 27.05 -28.22
N ASP A 35 -11.88 26.70 -27.05
CA ASP A 35 -11.99 27.58 -25.87
C ASP A 35 -10.89 27.37 -24.80
N LEU A 36 -9.81 26.62 -25.10
CA LEU A 36 -8.72 26.35 -24.15
C LEU A 36 -7.37 26.99 -24.52
N HIS A 37 -7.35 27.95 -25.43
CA HIS A 37 -6.12 28.65 -25.83
C HIS A 37 -6.26 30.18 -25.71
N ASP A 38 -6.41 30.70 -24.49
CA ASP A 38 -6.01 32.09 -24.20
C ASP A 38 -5.90 32.37 -22.68
N PHE A 39 -4.76 32.01 -22.09
CA PHE A 39 -4.33 32.57 -20.81
C PHE A 39 -2.79 32.61 -20.78
N ASN A 40 -2.20 33.48 -21.60
CA ASN A 40 -0.82 33.93 -21.40
C ASN A 40 -0.52 35.18 -22.22
N THR A 41 -1.11 36.33 -21.85
CA THR A 41 -0.47 37.66 -21.99
C THR A 41 -1.34 38.74 -21.37
N ALA A 42 -0.94 39.29 -20.22
CA ALA A 42 -1.31 40.65 -19.85
C ALA A 42 -0.19 41.27 -18.99
N ARG A 43 0.53 42.23 -19.61
CA ARG A 43 1.46 43.16 -18.94
C ARG A 43 0.66 44.16 -18.09
N PRO A 44 1.29 44.75 -17.06
CA PRO A 44 0.59 45.61 -16.10
C PRO A 44 0.36 47.00 -16.70
N THR A 45 -0.90 47.42 -16.76
CA THR A 45 -1.25 48.84 -16.97
C THR A 45 -1.50 49.48 -15.61
N SER A 46 -0.66 50.44 -15.27
CA SER A 46 -0.82 51.34 -14.14
C SER A 46 -2.03 52.25 -14.36
N PHE A 47 -3.10 52.04 -13.60
CA PHE A 47 -4.20 52.99 -13.50
C PHE A 47 -4.25 53.54 -12.08
N HIS A 48 -3.89 54.82 -11.95
CA HIS A 48 -4.11 55.63 -10.76
C HIS A 48 -5.60 55.98 -10.67
N TRP A 49 -6.27 55.52 -9.61
CA TRP A 49 -7.50 56.14 -9.13
C TRP A 49 -7.35 56.53 -7.66
N GLN A 50 -7.63 57.79 -7.40
CA GLN A 50 -7.62 58.41 -6.09
C GLN A 50 -8.76 57.85 -5.21
N LYS A 51 -8.45 57.73 -3.91
CA LYS A 51 -9.32 57.21 -2.84
C LYS A 51 -10.70 57.87 -2.79
N PRO A 52 -11.74 57.09 -2.50
CA PRO A 52 -12.80 57.50 -1.58
C PRO A 52 -12.53 56.93 -0.19
N ARG A 53 -12.72 57.79 0.81
CA ARG A 53 -12.65 57.50 2.24
C ARG A 53 -13.86 56.68 2.70
N ASN A 54 -13.63 55.91 3.76
CA ASN A 54 -14.61 55.34 4.70
C ASN A 54 -15.51 54.22 4.16
N ILE A 55 -15.01 52.99 4.21
CA ILE A 55 -15.84 51.82 4.46
C ILE A 55 -15.34 51.18 5.76
N VAL A 56 -16.27 51.01 6.68
CA VAL A 56 -16.17 50.36 7.96
C VAL A 56 -15.33 49.07 7.85
N SER A 57 -14.30 48.96 8.68
CA SER A 57 -13.54 47.73 8.87
C SER A 57 -14.50 46.66 9.40
N LEU A 58 -15.08 45.88 8.49
CA LEU A 58 -15.55 44.54 8.79
C LEU A 58 -14.31 43.79 9.27
N LYS A 59 -14.19 43.65 10.59
CA LYS A 59 -13.28 42.68 11.19
C LYS A 59 -13.56 41.36 10.47
N GLN A 60 -12.62 40.94 9.63
CA GLN A 60 -12.60 39.56 9.14
C GLN A 60 -12.78 38.68 10.37
N PRO A 61 -13.73 37.74 10.37
CA PRO A 61 -13.81 36.78 11.45
C PRO A 61 -12.42 36.19 11.59
N ARG A 62 -11.84 36.38 12.77
CA ARG A 62 -10.56 35.79 13.19
C ARG A 62 -10.66 34.34 12.73
N GLN A 63 -9.85 33.93 11.74
CA GLN A 63 -9.79 32.52 11.36
C GLN A 63 -9.44 31.79 12.65
N VAL A 64 -10.43 31.12 13.23
CA VAL A 64 -10.19 30.17 14.30
C VAL A 64 -9.17 29.20 13.71
N PRO A 65 -8.03 28.97 14.36
CA PRO A 65 -7.07 27.99 13.87
C PRO A 65 -7.87 26.72 13.60
N ILE A 66 -7.91 26.29 12.34
CA ILE A 66 -8.52 25.00 11.99
C ILE A 66 -7.63 24.00 12.73
N GLU A 67 -8.13 23.50 13.86
CA GLU A 67 -7.42 22.50 14.63
C GLU A 67 -7.23 21.31 13.71
N GLN A 68 -5.98 21.06 13.33
CA GLN A 68 -5.64 20.14 12.26
C GLN A 68 -5.95 18.72 12.74
N LYS A 69 -7.13 18.21 12.36
CA LYS A 69 -7.59 16.90 12.79
C LYS A 69 -6.85 15.81 12.01
N HIS A 70 -5.93 15.15 12.68
CA HIS A 70 -5.20 14.00 12.17
C HIS A 70 -5.30 12.85 13.17
N VAL A 71 -5.20 11.63 12.67
CA VAL A 71 -5.16 10.41 13.47
C VAL A 71 -3.78 9.81 13.37
N ILE A 72 -3.24 9.40 14.52
CA ILE A 72 -1.94 8.76 14.61
C ILE A 72 -2.19 7.28 14.91
N LEU A 73 -1.67 6.41 14.05
CA LEU A 73 -1.57 4.98 14.29
C LEU A 73 -0.11 4.63 14.61
N PRO A 74 0.23 4.36 15.88
CA PRO A 74 1.50 3.75 16.23
C PRO A 74 1.59 2.37 15.56
N THR A 75 2.72 2.06 14.97
CA THR A 75 2.93 0.79 14.30
C THR A 75 4.05 0.01 14.93
N PHE A 76 3.93 -1.32 14.94
CA PHE A 76 4.96 -2.21 15.46
C PHE A 76 5.02 -3.49 14.64
N ARG A 77 6.07 -4.27 14.88
CA ARG A 77 6.26 -5.62 14.33
C ARG A 77 6.11 -6.63 15.44
N ASN A 78 5.73 -7.84 15.08
CA ASN A 78 5.65 -8.94 16.04
C ASN A 78 6.50 -10.11 15.58
N TYR A 79 6.92 -10.93 16.55
CA TYR A 79 7.55 -12.21 16.31
C TYR A 79 6.51 -13.30 16.58
N THR A 80 6.49 -14.33 15.75
CA THR A 80 5.72 -15.54 16.01
C THR A 80 6.32 -16.28 17.22
N GLU A 81 5.56 -17.23 17.79
CA GLU A 81 6.04 -18.06 18.90
C GLU A 81 7.32 -18.85 18.55
N ASP A 82 7.49 -19.19 17.27
CA ASP A 82 8.65 -19.91 16.76
C ASP A 82 9.87 -18.97 16.54
N GLY A 83 9.77 -17.70 16.96
CA GLY A 83 10.79 -16.68 16.76
C GLY A 83 10.87 -16.15 15.33
N GLU A 84 9.95 -16.54 14.44
CA GLU A 84 9.93 -16.00 13.07
C GLU A 84 9.40 -14.56 13.08
N LEU A 85 10.03 -13.68 12.31
CA LEU A 85 9.52 -12.31 12.16
C LEU A 85 8.20 -12.34 11.35
N ASP A 86 7.11 -11.88 11.94
CA ASP A 86 5.91 -11.58 11.17
C ASP A 86 6.14 -10.30 10.36
N LEU A 87 5.99 -10.42 9.06
CA LEU A 87 6.27 -9.38 8.09
C LEU A 87 5.12 -8.37 7.95
N ALA A 88 3.98 -8.64 8.58
CA ALA A 88 2.89 -7.68 8.72
C ALA A 88 3.30 -6.49 9.60
N VAL A 89 2.71 -5.33 9.31
CA VAL A 89 2.81 -4.14 10.16
C VAL A 89 1.56 -4.09 11.00
N TYR A 90 1.69 -4.06 12.31
CA TYR A 90 0.57 -4.04 13.24
C TYR A 90 0.34 -2.65 13.80
N THR A 91 -0.90 -2.35 14.15
CA THR A 91 -1.28 -1.22 15.00
C THR A 91 -2.16 -1.73 16.15
N ARG A 92 -2.17 -0.99 17.26
CA ARG A 92 -3.08 -1.27 18.38
C ARG A 92 -4.26 -0.32 18.34
N LEU A 93 -5.46 -0.88 18.45
CA LEU A 93 -6.74 -0.19 18.47
C LEU A 93 -7.54 -0.68 19.66
N ASN A 94 -8.38 0.19 20.23
CA ASN A 94 -9.32 -0.19 21.27
C ASN A 94 -10.73 -0.29 20.67
N PHE A 95 -11.42 -1.38 20.94
CA PHE A 95 -12.76 -1.68 20.45
C PHE A 95 -13.77 -1.61 21.58
N GLY A 96 -14.91 -0.99 21.29
CA GLY A 96 -16.06 -0.94 22.18
C GLY A 96 -15.94 0.01 23.37
N PRO A 97 -17.03 0.15 24.14
CA PRO A 97 -17.08 1.01 25.33
C PRO A 97 -16.08 0.57 26.40
N ASP A 98 -15.83 -0.74 26.50
CA ASP A 98 -14.88 -1.34 27.44
C ASP A 98 -13.41 -1.15 27.02
N SER A 99 -13.17 -0.49 25.87
CA SER A 99 -11.84 -0.20 25.35
C SER A 99 -10.96 -1.44 25.19
N GLN A 100 -11.51 -2.52 24.64
CA GLN A 100 -10.81 -3.79 24.46
C GLN A 100 -9.64 -3.61 23.47
N PRO A 101 -8.38 -3.84 23.89
CA PRO A 101 -7.24 -3.66 23.01
C PRO A 101 -7.08 -4.84 22.05
N LEU A 102 -6.99 -4.56 20.75
CA LEU A 102 -6.66 -5.53 19.70
C LEU A 102 -5.49 -5.03 18.85
N ASN A 103 -4.64 -5.96 18.41
CA ASN A 103 -3.52 -5.67 17.53
C ASN A 103 -3.87 -6.12 16.10
N LEU A 104 -4.08 -5.18 15.19
CA LEU A 104 -4.51 -5.52 13.82
C LEU A 104 -3.37 -5.30 12.84
N GLY A 105 -3.18 -6.27 11.94
CA GLY A 105 -2.33 -6.07 10.77
C GLY A 105 -2.89 -4.94 9.91
N LEU A 106 -2.04 -4.17 9.25
CA LEU A 106 -2.49 -3.11 8.37
C LEU A 106 -2.68 -3.65 6.95
N SER A 107 -3.84 -3.37 6.37
CA SER A 107 -4.19 -3.82 5.03
C SER A 107 -4.60 -2.65 4.15
N ALA A 108 -4.19 -2.70 2.88
CA ALA A 108 -4.69 -1.77 1.87
C ALA A 108 -6.19 -2.00 1.56
N ARG A 109 -6.73 -3.17 1.89
CA ARG A 109 -8.13 -3.56 1.63
C ARG A 109 -9.12 -2.64 2.33
N HIS A 110 -10.38 -2.70 1.91
CA HIS A 110 -11.44 -1.86 2.45
C HIS A 110 -11.93 -2.35 3.81
N GLU A 111 -12.07 -3.66 3.96
CA GLU A 111 -12.70 -4.30 5.10
C GLU A 111 -11.77 -4.34 6.32
N THR A 112 -12.32 -4.07 7.49
CA THR A 112 -11.69 -4.42 8.77
C THR A 112 -12.35 -5.68 9.29
N TRP A 113 -11.55 -6.60 9.84
CA TRP A 113 -12.12 -7.75 10.53
C TRP A 113 -11.26 -8.18 11.73
N VAL A 114 -11.93 -8.83 12.70
CA VAL A 114 -11.35 -9.33 13.94
C VAL A 114 -11.91 -10.72 14.26
N PRO A 115 -11.18 -11.61 14.96
CA PRO A 115 -11.69 -12.92 15.31
C PRO A 115 -12.58 -12.84 16.55
N ASP A 116 -13.68 -13.58 16.56
CA ASP A 116 -14.55 -13.72 17.74
C ASP A 116 -13.84 -14.49 18.87
N ILE A 117 -14.10 -14.15 20.12
CA ILE A 117 -13.62 -14.90 21.28
C ILE A 117 -14.24 -16.30 21.35
N GLU A 118 -15.51 -16.45 20.95
CA GLU A 118 -16.20 -17.74 21.02
C GLU A 118 -15.69 -18.76 19.99
N SER A 119 -15.07 -18.28 18.92
CA SER A 119 -14.52 -19.13 17.86
C SER A 119 -13.09 -19.58 18.14
N LYS A 120 -12.44 -19.03 19.17
CA LYS A 120 -11.08 -19.40 19.60
C LYS A 120 -10.93 -20.92 19.79
N GLU A 121 -11.76 -21.52 20.62
CA GLU A 121 -11.64 -22.94 20.96
C GLU A 121 -11.97 -23.84 19.77
N ARG A 122 -13.00 -23.45 19.00
CA ARG A 122 -13.42 -24.19 17.80
C ARG A 122 -12.32 -24.22 16.73
N PHE A 123 -11.64 -23.09 16.54
CA PHE A 123 -10.63 -22.95 15.50
C PHE A 123 -9.25 -23.45 15.92
N CYS A 124 -8.88 -23.22 17.19
CA CYS A 124 -7.57 -23.58 17.75
C CYS A 124 -7.55 -24.90 18.53
N GLY A 125 -8.65 -25.66 18.52
CA GLY A 125 -8.76 -26.96 19.19
C GLY A 125 -7.94 -28.07 18.53
N ASP A 126 -7.70 -28.01 17.22
CA ASP A 126 -6.76 -28.90 16.52
C ASP A 126 -5.44 -28.17 16.24
N GLN A 127 -4.50 -28.37 17.15
CA GLN A 127 -3.19 -27.72 17.13
C GLN A 127 -2.31 -28.19 15.96
N SER A 128 -2.62 -29.28 15.26
CA SER A 128 -1.75 -29.83 14.21
C SER A 128 -1.95 -29.18 12.83
N VAL A 129 -3.14 -28.67 12.55
CA VAL A 129 -3.50 -28.12 11.23
C VAL A 129 -3.53 -26.59 11.24
N ASN A 130 -3.92 -25.97 12.37
CA ASN A 130 -4.20 -24.52 12.43
C ASN A 130 -3.21 -23.71 13.29
N THR A 131 -2.10 -24.30 13.74
CA THR A 131 -1.15 -23.68 14.69
C THR A 131 -0.72 -22.29 14.25
N LYS A 132 -0.35 -22.13 12.97
CA LYS A 132 0.15 -20.87 12.43
C LYS A 132 -0.89 -19.76 12.49
N THR A 133 -2.09 -20.02 11.98
CA THR A 133 -3.18 -19.03 11.95
C THR A 133 -3.67 -18.72 13.37
N CYS A 134 -3.73 -19.72 14.24
CA CYS A 134 -4.04 -19.51 15.66
C CYS A 134 -3.01 -18.65 16.37
N ASN A 135 -1.71 -18.87 16.13
CA ASN A 135 -0.64 -18.07 16.73
C ASN A 135 -0.71 -16.61 16.26
N LEU A 136 -1.04 -16.37 15.00
CA LEU A 136 -1.23 -15.02 14.45
C LEU A 136 -2.49 -14.35 15.02
N ALA A 137 -3.60 -15.07 15.15
CA ALA A 137 -4.80 -14.55 15.81
C ALA A 137 -4.55 -14.24 17.30
N ARG A 138 -3.73 -15.05 17.99
CA ARG A 138 -3.33 -14.82 19.38
C ARG A 138 -2.53 -13.53 19.55
N ILE A 139 -1.65 -13.21 18.61
CA ILE A 139 -0.95 -11.91 18.55
C ILE A 139 -1.95 -10.75 18.48
N SER A 140 -2.99 -10.93 17.69
CA SER A 140 -4.03 -9.92 17.49
C SER A 140 -4.99 -9.76 18.66
N GLY A 141 -5.22 -10.83 19.41
CA GLY A 141 -6.29 -10.91 20.39
C GLY A 141 -7.62 -11.27 19.73
N TYR A 142 -8.59 -11.64 20.56
CA TYR A 142 -9.93 -12.02 20.13
C TYR A 142 -10.93 -11.00 20.63
N TYR A 143 -11.80 -10.52 19.75
CA TYR A 143 -12.83 -9.56 20.07
C TYR A 143 -13.95 -10.22 20.89
N SER A 144 -14.33 -9.58 22.00
CA SER A 144 -15.48 -9.99 22.81
C SER A 144 -16.63 -9.05 22.47
N PRO A 145 -17.64 -9.51 21.71
CA PRO A 145 -18.66 -8.61 21.19
C PRO A 145 -19.46 -7.91 22.29
N ASN A 146 -19.30 -6.60 22.40
CA ASN A 146 -20.12 -5.72 23.23
C ASN A 146 -21.00 -4.77 22.39
N GLY A 147 -20.67 -4.59 21.10
CA GLY A 147 -21.44 -3.81 20.14
C GLY A 147 -22.68 -4.53 19.60
N ASN A 148 -23.49 -3.81 18.82
CA ASN A 148 -24.69 -4.38 18.21
C ASN A 148 -24.34 -5.25 17.00
N SER A 149 -24.65 -6.54 17.07
CA SER A 149 -24.64 -7.40 15.89
C SER A 149 -25.73 -6.94 14.91
N THR A 150 -25.36 -6.82 13.64
CA THR A 150 -26.31 -6.41 12.59
C THR A 150 -27.12 -7.57 12.02
N ASN A 151 -26.85 -8.81 12.44
CA ASN A 151 -27.32 -10.05 11.80
C ASN A 151 -26.99 -10.17 10.30
N ILE A 152 -26.15 -9.28 9.76
CA ILE A 152 -25.72 -9.30 8.36
C ILE A 152 -24.49 -10.22 8.27
N PRO A 153 -24.52 -11.28 7.44
CA PRO A 153 -23.36 -12.13 7.24
C PRO A 153 -22.19 -11.35 6.66
N PHE A 154 -21.01 -11.60 7.21
CA PHE A 154 -19.72 -11.14 6.70
C PHE A 154 -19.04 -12.30 6.00
N THR A 155 -18.52 -12.06 4.80
CA THR A 155 -17.65 -13.00 4.10
C THR A 155 -16.57 -12.23 3.36
N LEU A 156 -15.32 -12.62 3.55
CA LEU A 156 -14.17 -11.99 2.93
C LEU A 156 -13.22 -13.06 2.41
N ARG A 157 -12.82 -12.92 1.15
CA ARG A 157 -11.84 -13.81 0.53
C ARG A 157 -10.44 -13.43 0.96
N SER A 158 -9.75 -14.33 1.65
CA SER A 158 -8.43 -14.09 2.22
C SER A 158 -7.27 -14.47 1.30
N GLY A 159 -7.51 -15.38 0.33
CA GLY A 159 -6.50 -15.87 -0.60
C GLY A 159 -6.97 -15.99 -2.06
N SER A 160 -6.15 -16.64 -2.88
CA SER A 160 -6.46 -16.91 -4.29
C SER A 160 -7.38 -18.12 -4.47
N SER A 161 -7.50 -18.98 -3.45
CA SER A 161 -8.39 -20.13 -3.48
C SER A 161 -9.84 -19.70 -3.15
N THR A 162 -10.82 -20.43 -3.67
CA THR A 162 -12.23 -20.23 -3.34
C THR A 162 -12.61 -20.74 -1.96
N SER A 163 -11.73 -21.51 -1.30
CA SER A 163 -11.90 -22.00 0.07
C SER A 163 -11.34 -21.06 1.14
N ASP A 164 -10.48 -20.12 0.75
CA ASP A 164 -9.84 -19.15 1.66
C ASP A 164 -10.84 -18.03 1.98
N LEU A 165 -11.75 -18.32 2.91
CA LEU A 165 -12.86 -17.45 3.27
C LEU A 165 -12.89 -17.23 4.77
N ILE A 166 -12.80 -15.97 5.15
CA ILE A 166 -13.23 -15.50 6.47
C ILE A 166 -14.75 -15.41 6.43
N ARG A 167 -15.45 -16.00 7.40
CA ARG A 167 -16.90 -15.86 7.57
C ARG A 167 -17.24 -15.42 8.98
N GLY A 168 -18.41 -14.83 9.13
CA GLY A 168 -18.96 -14.39 10.41
C GLY A 168 -20.07 -13.38 10.20
N TYR A 169 -20.13 -12.34 11.04
CA TYR A 169 -21.18 -11.31 10.98
C TYR A 169 -20.61 -9.90 11.12
N PHE A 170 -21.34 -8.91 10.61
CA PHE A 170 -21.00 -7.51 10.82
C PHE A 170 -21.45 -7.02 12.19
N TYR A 171 -20.56 -6.28 12.84
CA TYR A 171 -20.81 -5.54 14.07
C TYR A 171 -20.56 -4.05 13.84
N ASP A 172 -21.36 -3.22 14.50
CA ASP A 172 -21.11 -1.79 14.63
C ASP A 172 -20.58 -1.52 16.03
N ASP A 173 -19.37 -0.96 16.11
CA ASP A 173 -18.81 -0.54 17.40
C ASP A 173 -17.85 0.66 17.28
N VAL A 174 -17.52 1.28 18.41
CA VAL A 174 -16.55 2.36 18.51
C VAL A 174 -15.14 1.79 18.44
N VAL A 175 -14.33 2.31 17.52
CA VAL A 175 -12.91 2.02 17.41
C VAL A 175 -12.12 3.27 17.77
N THR A 176 -11.21 3.13 18.74
CA THR A 176 -10.44 4.25 19.30
C THR A 176 -8.95 4.03 19.15
N THR A 177 -8.23 5.07 18.75
CA THR A 177 -6.76 5.10 18.73
C THR A 177 -6.25 6.51 19.00
N ASN A 178 -5.22 6.61 19.85
CA ASN A 178 -4.60 7.88 20.24
C ASN A 178 -5.60 9.01 20.58
N GLY A 179 -6.66 8.67 21.32
CA GLY A 179 -7.71 9.61 21.72
C GLY A 179 -8.76 9.96 20.66
N VAL A 180 -8.66 9.42 19.44
CA VAL A 180 -9.65 9.59 18.39
C VAL A 180 -10.54 8.35 18.28
N SER A 181 -11.84 8.55 18.48
CA SER A 181 -12.86 7.50 18.37
C SER A 181 -13.72 7.70 17.12
N VAL A 182 -14.00 6.60 16.43
CA VAL A 182 -14.84 6.52 15.22
C VAL A 182 -15.77 5.32 15.32
N ASN A 183 -17.03 5.48 14.92
CA ASN A 183 -17.93 4.33 14.78
C ASN A 183 -17.55 3.57 13.51
N LEU A 184 -17.27 2.27 13.61
CA LEU A 184 -16.86 1.45 12.49
C LEU A 184 -17.74 0.21 12.40
N ARG A 185 -18.16 -0.10 11.18
CA ARG A 185 -18.69 -1.42 10.85
C ARG A 185 -17.56 -2.33 10.42
N PHE A 186 -17.39 -3.46 11.09
CA PHE A 186 -16.33 -4.42 10.78
C PHE A 186 -16.83 -5.86 10.90
N GLY A 187 -16.13 -6.78 10.22
CA GLY A 187 -16.43 -8.20 10.28
C GLY A 187 -15.91 -8.81 11.58
N VAL A 188 -16.75 -9.58 12.26
CA VAL A 188 -16.35 -10.43 13.38
C VAL A 188 -16.39 -11.87 12.89
N GLY A 189 -15.21 -12.48 12.78
CA GLY A 189 -15.02 -13.78 12.16
C GLY A 189 -15.30 -14.93 13.11
N ASP A 190 -16.12 -15.89 12.68
CA ASP A 190 -16.34 -17.18 13.35
C ASP A 190 -15.45 -18.30 12.78
N THR A 191 -14.97 -18.11 11.55
CA THR A 191 -14.08 -18.98 10.80
C THR A 191 -13.15 -18.11 9.95
N TRP A 192 -11.85 -18.38 9.98
CA TRP A 192 -10.83 -17.62 9.26
C TRP A 192 -9.57 -18.46 9.07
N ASP A 193 -8.72 -18.08 8.14
CA ASP A 193 -7.46 -18.77 7.83
C ASP A 193 -6.26 -17.82 7.74
N VAL A 194 -6.50 -16.51 7.86
CA VAL A 194 -5.48 -15.45 7.83
C VAL A 194 -5.53 -14.59 9.10
N PRO A 195 -4.50 -13.77 9.37
CA PRO A 195 -4.48 -12.85 10.51
C PRO A 195 -5.50 -11.71 10.35
N PRO A 196 -6.09 -11.21 11.45
CA PRO A 196 -7.01 -10.09 11.42
C PRO A 196 -6.31 -8.78 11.11
N PHE A 197 -7.05 -7.88 10.46
CA PHE A 197 -6.48 -6.65 9.94
C PHE A 197 -7.44 -5.45 9.94
N LEU A 198 -6.83 -4.27 9.99
CA LEU A 198 -7.47 -2.98 9.76
C LEU A 198 -7.44 -2.68 8.26
N GLY A 199 -8.61 -2.56 7.66
CA GLY A 199 -8.77 -2.14 6.26
C GLY A 199 -8.71 -0.63 6.13
N LEU A 200 -7.63 -0.13 5.54
CA LEU A 200 -7.45 1.31 5.29
C LEU A 200 -8.30 1.79 4.09
N GLY A 201 -8.63 0.89 3.16
CA GLY A 201 -9.40 1.21 1.95
C GLY A 201 -8.63 2.03 0.93
N ILE A 202 -7.35 1.73 0.76
CA ILE A 202 -6.46 2.36 -0.24
C ILE A 202 -6.16 1.48 -1.45
N ALA A 203 -6.60 0.21 -1.42
CA ALA A 203 -6.45 -0.70 -2.54
C ALA A 203 -7.26 -0.23 -3.75
N THR A 204 -6.71 -0.53 -4.93
CA THR A 204 -7.21 -0.12 -6.24
C THR A 204 -8.24 -1.11 -6.78
N SER A 205 -8.18 -2.37 -6.31
CA SER A 205 -9.15 -3.40 -6.64
C SER A 205 -10.48 -3.09 -5.96
N ARG A 206 -11.48 -2.76 -6.79
CA ARG A 206 -12.90 -2.78 -6.43
C ARG A 206 -13.34 -4.24 -6.32
N GLU A 207 -12.80 -5.00 -5.37
CA GLU A 207 -13.62 -6.11 -4.85
C GLU A 207 -14.90 -5.43 -4.35
N LYS A 208 -16.07 -5.88 -4.84
CA LYS A 208 -17.35 -5.30 -4.44
C LYS A 208 -17.48 -5.51 -2.94
N VAL A 209 -17.18 -4.46 -2.19
CA VAL A 209 -17.30 -4.52 -0.75
C VAL A 209 -18.78 -4.55 -0.41
N SER A 210 -19.08 -5.49 0.48
CA SER A 210 -20.27 -5.58 1.30
C SER A 210 -20.52 -4.27 2.07
N SER A 211 -21.60 -4.19 2.84
CA SER A 211 -22.13 -3.00 3.53
C SER A 211 -21.21 -2.31 4.58
N SER A 212 -19.89 -2.50 4.54
CA SER A 212 -18.91 -1.92 5.46
C SER A 212 -18.08 -0.82 4.81
N MET A 213 -17.73 0.20 5.60
CA MET A 213 -16.90 1.32 5.21
C MET A 213 -15.48 1.12 5.73
N SER A 214 -14.46 1.49 4.96
CA SER A 214 -13.08 1.45 5.43
C SER A 214 -12.82 2.39 6.60
N TYR A 215 -11.76 2.11 7.35
CA TYR A 215 -11.39 2.94 8.51
C TYR A 215 -11.20 4.41 8.13
N ILE A 216 -10.54 4.69 7.00
CA ILE A 216 -10.28 6.06 6.55
C ILE A 216 -11.55 6.74 6.08
N ALA A 217 -12.41 6.03 5.33
CA ALA A 217 -13.69 6.59 4.93
C ALA A 217 -14.55 6.93 6.16
N ALA A 218 -14.54 6.09 7.20
CA ALA A 218 -15.24 6.34 8.46
C ALA A 218 -14.73 7.60 9.18
N LEU A 219 -13.40 7.80 9.20
CA LEU A 219 -12.80 8.99 9.77
C LEU A 219 -13.20 10.27 9.01
N VAL A 220 -13.28 10.22 7.68
CA VAL A 220 -13.73 11.36 6.86
C VAL A 220 -15.21 11.65 7.11
N GLU A 221 -16.08 10.64 6.98
CA GLU A 221 -17.53 10.81 7.12
C GLU A 221 -17.92 11.37 8.49
N GLN A 222 -17.24 10.93 9.55
CA GLN A 222 -17.50 11.39 10.92
C GLN A 222 -16.70 12.63 11.32
N GLY A 223 -16.08 13.33 10.35
CA GLY A 223 -15.37 14.59 10.56
C GLY A 223 -14.19 14.50 11.52
N LYS A 224 -13.57 13.32 11.61
CA LYS A 224 -12.36 13.04 12.42
C LYS A 224 -11.08 13.40 11.69
N ILE A 225 -11.12 13.45 10.35
CA ILE A 225 -10.09 14.01 9.48
C ILE A 225 -10.76 14.79 8.35
N PHE A 226 -10.03 15.71 7.72
CA PHE A 226 -10.58 16.50 6.61
C PHE A 226 -10.44 15.79 5.26
N GLU A 227 -9.28 15.19 5.01
CA GLU A 227 -8.96 14.54 3.73
C GLU A 227 -8.27 13.18 3.98
N PRO A 228 -8.42 12.20 3.07
CA PRO A 228 -7.90 10.85 3.23
C PRO A 228 -6.40 10.76 2.91
N TYR A 229 -5.60 11.73 3.35
CA TYR A 229 -4.15 11.67 3.24
C TYR A 229 -3.58 10.68 4.24
N ILE A 230 -2.61 9.88 3.80
CA ILE A 230 -1.89 8.94 4.66
C ILE A 230 -0.41 9.17 4.45
N SER A 231 0.31 9.32 5.55
CA SER A 231 1.77 9.38 5.56
C SER A 231 2.33 8.28 6.46
N PHE A 232 3.39 7.65 5.98
CA PHE A 232 4.05 6.53 6.63
C PHE A 232 5.42 7.00 7.11
N TYR A 233 5.79 6.67 8.35
CA TYR A 233 7.06 7.04 8.96
C TYR A 233 7.68 5.83 9.64
N ASP A 234 8.77 5.34 9.09
CA ASP A 234 9.57 4.25 9.68
C ASP A 234 8.75 3.00 10.10
N ILE A 235 7.63 2.74 9.41
CA ILE A 235 6.62 1.72 9.75
C ILE A 235 7.15 0.27 9.72
N ARG A 236 8.42 0.09 9.35
CA ARG A 236 9.05 -1.21 9.13
C ARG A 236 10.51 -1.26 9.59
N ASN A 237 10.93 -0.42 10.54
CA ASN A 237 12.29 -0.44 11.07
C ASN A 237 12.67 -1.83 11.61
N PRO A 238 13.73 -2.49 11.11
CA PRO A 238 14.19 -3.76 11.64
C PRO A 238 14.90 -3.64 13.00
N ARG A 239 15.33 -2.43 13.41
CA ARG A 239 16.16 -2.16 14.59
C ARG A 239 15.47 -1.26 15.63
N GLY A 240 14.21 -0.85 15.41
CA GLY A 240 13.53 0.21 16.17
C GLY A 240 12.33 -0.23 17.01
N THR A 241 11.78 0.71 17.79
CA THR A 241 10.62 0.55 18.70
C THR A 241 9.25 0.56 18.00
N GLY A 242 9.22 0.52 16.67
CA GLY A 242 8.02 0.72 15.84
C GLY A 242 8.03 2.05 15.07
N GLY A 243 7.10 2.20 14.12
CA GLY A 243 6.94 3.41 13.30
C GLY A 243 5.61 4.10 13.54
N GLN A 244 5.21 5.00 12.64
CA GLN A 244 3.95 5.74 12.75
C GLN A 244 3.28 5.91 11.40
N ILE A 245 1.96 5.82 11.39
CA ILE A 245 1.13 6.29 10.28
C ILE A 245 0.34 7.50 10.75
N VAL A 246 0.32 8.56 9.94
CA VAL A 246 -0.53 9.72 10.17
C VAL A 246 -1.59 9.77 9.08
N ILE A 247 -2.85 9.77 9.50
CA ILE A 247 -4.02 9.85 8.63
C ILE A 247 -4.62 11.25 8.78
N GLY A 248 -4.99 11.89 7.68
CA GLY A 248 -5.50 13.26 7.66
C GLY A 248 -4.41 14.33 7.54
N GLY A 249 -3.16 13.94 7.32
CA GLY A 249 -2.08 14.91 7.18
C GLY A 249 -0.68 14.31 7.08
N VAL A 250 0.30 15.18 7.31
CA VAL A 250 1.74 14.87 7.32
C VAL A 250 2.38 15.46 8.57
N ASP A 251 3.28 14.70 9.20
CA ASP A 251 4.13 15.22 10.26
C ASP A 251 5.37 15.89 9.65
N ARG A 252 5.32 17.22 9.53
CA ARG A 252 6.42 18.03 8.99
C ARG A 252 7.71 17.93 9.80
N LYS A 253 7.66 17.54 11.08
CA LYS A 253 8.86 17.40 11.91
C LYS A 253 9.68 16.15 11.55
N LYS A 254 9.08 15.20 10.85
CA LYS A 254 9.70 13.94 10.40
C LYS A 254 10.15 13.98 8.95
N LEU A 255 10.04 15.13 8.30
CA LEU A 255 10.31 15.27 6.87
C LEU A 255 11.36 16.35 6.66
N TYR A 256 12.26 16.09 5.72
CA TYR A 256 13.23 17.05 5.23
C TYR A 256 12.95 17.34 3.75
N GLY A 257 13.23 18.56 3.29
CA GLY A 257 13.03 18.94 1.89
C GLY A 257 11.58 19.18 1.48
N GLY A 258 11.34 19.10 0.17
CA GLY A 258 10.04 19.32 -0.47
C GLY A 258 9.31 18.02 -0.80
N PHE A 259 8.03 18.12 -1.14
CA PHE A 259 7.26 16.99 -1.63
C PHE A 259 7.31 16.91 -3.16
N THR A 260 7.53 15.70 -3.66
CA THR A 260 7.24 15.35 -5.04
C THR A 260 5.80 14.84 -5.13
N TYR A 261 5.05 15.36 -6.10
CA TYR A 261 3.67 14.96 -6.35
C TYR A 261 3.54 14.31 -7.71
N TRP A 262 3.04 13.08 -7.72
CA TRP A 262 2.63 12.40 -8.94
C TRP A 262 1.11 12.51 -9.08
N LYS A 263 0.67 13.16 -10.16
CA LYS A 263 -0.76 13.35 -10.47
C LYS A 263 -1.13 12.55 -11.71
N GLY A 264 -2.35 12.02 -11.73
CA GLY A 264 -2.91 11.33 -12.90
C GLY A 264 -2.28 9.96 -13.18
N ILE A 265 -1.54 9.39 -12.23
CA ILE A 265 -0.95 8.06 -12.35
C ILE A 265 -1.92 7.09 -11.71
N GLY A 266 -2.82 6.56 -12.55
CA GLY A 266 -3.76 5.49 -12.21
C GLY A 266 -4.33 5.57 -10.80
N ALA A 267 -4.04 4.55 -9.99
CA ALA A 267 -4.66 4.35 -8.70
C ALA A 267 -3.71 4.58 -7.50
N PRO A 268 -4.21 4.76 -6.25
CA PRO A 268 -3.37 5.09 -5.11
C PRO A 268 -2.18 4.14 -4.92
N GLY A 269 -1.00 4.71 -4.71
CA GLY A 269 0.25 3.96 -4.59
C GLY A 269 0.97 3.71 -5.92
N GLU A 270 0.33 3.95 -7.07
CA GLU A 270 1.02 3.88 -8.36
C GLU A 270 1.92 5.09 -8.60
N VAL A 271 3.14 4.83 -9.05
CA VAL A 271 4.15 5.83 -9.39
C VAL A 271 4.72 5.53 -10.78
N PRO A 272 5.36 6.50 -11.46
CA PRO A 272 6.06 6.21 -12.70
C PRO A 272 7.10 5.14 -12.42
N THR A 273 7.32 4.24 -13.38
CA THR A 273 8.35 3.23 -13.19
C THR A 273 9.71 3.89 -12.94
N PRO A 274 10.38 3.58 -11.82
CA PRO A 274 11.72 4.09 -11.57
C PRO A 274 12.70 3.47 -12.56
N LYS A 275 13.70 4.26 -12.97
CA LYS A 275 14.92 3.65 -13.49
C LYS A 275 15.70 3.13 -12.28
N VAL A 276 16.21 1.90 -12.37
CA VAL A 276 16.96 1.27 -11.27
C VAL A 276 18.42 1.11 -11.60
N LYS A 277 19.28 1.47 -10.64
CA LYS A 277 20.73 1.39 -10.71
C LYS A 277 21.27 0.71 -9.46
N VAL A 278 22.23 -0.20 -9.63
CA VAL A 278 23.01 -0.74 -8.51
C VAL A 278 24.28 0.10 -8.41
N VAL A 279 24.67 0.50 -7.21
CA VAL A 279 25.90 1.26 -6.97
C VAL A 279 26.84 0.37 -6.18
N ALA A 280 28.03 0.12 -6.73
CA ALA A 280 29.10 -0.66 -6.10
C ALA A 280 30.47 -0.06 -6.49
N ASN A 281 31.47 -0.23 -5.62
CA ASN A 281 32.82 0.37 -5.76
C ASN A 281 33.89 -0.62 -6.29
N ASP A 282 33.48 -1.78 -6.80
CA ASP A 282 34.33 -2.94 -7.07
C ASP A 282 34.87 -3.02 -8.52
N GLY A 283 34.82 -1.92 -9.29
CA GLY A 283 35.46 -1.82 -10.61
C GLY A 283 34.65 -2.35 -11.79
N PHE A 284 33.43 -2.87 -11.59
CA PHE A 284 32.48 -3.22 -12.66
C PHE A 284 31.45 -2.12 -12.91
N GLU A 285 31.88 -0.86 -12.81
CA GLU A 285 31.03 0.33 -12.86
C GLU A 285 30.06 0.34 -14.07
N GLU A 286 30.47 -0.10 -15.26
CA GLU A 286 29.60 -0.08 -16.44
C GLU A 286 28.37 -1.02 -16.37
N LEU A 287 28.49 -2.16 -15.68
CA LEU A 287 27.39 -3.11 -15.50
C LEU A 287 26.40 -2.61 -14.44
N TYR A 288 26.92 -2.07 -13.33
CA TYR A 288 26.12 -1.59 -12.21
C TYR A 288 25.47 -0.23 -12.49
N ASN A 289 26.15 0.65 -13.23
CA ASN A 289 25.69 2.01 -13.49
C ASN A 289 24.65 2.09 -14.63
N LYS A 290 24.33 0.98 -15.29
CA LYS A 290 23.33 0.97 -16.36
C LYS A 290 21.93 0.82 -15.78
N PHE A 291 21.09 1.80 -16.07
CA PHE A 291 19.68 1.71 -15.74
C PHE A 291 19.00 0.57 -16.48
N ILE A 292 18.37 -0.33 -15.72
CA ILE A 292 17.53 -1.39 -16.27
C ILE A 292 16.25 -0.79 -16.85
N GLN A 293 15.97 -1.14 -18.11
CA GLN A 293 14.83 -0.60 -18.83
C GLN A 293 13.55 -1.34 -18.42
N PRO A 294 12.54 -0.63 -17.93
CA PRO A 294 11.35 -1.27 -17.42
C PRO A 294 10.45 -1.82 -18.53
N LYS A 295 9.85 -2.99 -18.28
CA LYS A 295 8.90 -3.62 -19.20
C LYS A 295 7.51 -2.99 -19.15
N LYS A 296 7.14 -2.34 -18.04
CA LYS A 296 5.82 -1.71 -17.81
C LYS A 296 5.95 -0.25 -17.34
N ALA A 297 4.90 0.53 -17.53
CA ALA A 297 4.93 1.99 -17.35
C ALA A 297 4.86 2.46 -15.88
N THR A 298 4.35 1.62 -14.97
CA THR A 298 4.14 1.98 -13.56
C THR A 298 4.80 1.00 -12.59
N ALA A 299 5.10 1.49 -11.40
CA ALA A 299 5.45 0.72 -10.22
C ALA A 299 4.41 0.94 -9.11
N LEU A 300 4.31 0.00 -8.17
CA LEU A 300 3.34 0.07 -7.07
C LEU A 300 4.06 0.21 -5.72
N ILE A 301 3.76 1.26 -4.97
CA ILE A 301 4.12 1.38 -3.55
C ILE A 301 3.11 0.56 -2.74
N SER A 302 3.58 -0.51 -2.08
CA SER A 302 2.70 -1.46 -1.39
C SER A 302 3.00 -1.53 0.11
N LEU A 303 2.00 -1.18 0.92
CA LEU A 303 2.07 -1.35 2.37
C LEU A 303 2.16 -2.83 2.78
N GLY A 304 1.41 -3.70 2.09
CA GLY A 304 1.33 -5.11 2.41
C GLY A 304 2.64 -5.85 2.13
N THR A 305 3.38 -5.44 1.09
CA THR A 305 4.54 -6.18 0.60
C THR A 305 5.78 -5.90 1.45
N PRO A 306 6.34 -6.89 2.18
CA PRO A 306 7.45 -6.67 3.11
C PRO A 306 8.82 -6.56 2.46
N PHE A 307 8.91 -6.84 1.16
CA PHE A 307 10.10 -6.81 0.35
C PHE A 307 9.98 -5.76 -0.76
N ILE A 308 11.10 -5.39 -1.35
CA ILE A 308 11.08 -4.77 -2.68
C ILE A 308 11.05 -5.91 -3.71
N VAL A 309 10.11 -5.86 -4.64
CA VAL A 309 10.06 -6.82 -5.75
C VAL A 309 10.59 -6.14 -7.01
N VAL A 310 11.65 -6.72 -7.57
CA VAL A 310 12.34 -6.21 -8.76
C VAL A 310 12.29 -7.23 -9.90
N PRO A 311 12.50 -6.80 -11.15
CA PRO A 311 12.79 -7.72 -12.25
C PRO A 311 14.04 -8.57 -11.99
N SER A 312 14.09 -9.76 -12.58
CA SER A 312 15.16 -10.75 -12.32
C SER A 312 16.56 -10.23 -12.65
N ASP A 313 16.73 -9.43 -13.69
CA ASP A 313 18.00 -8.82 -14.09
C ASP A 313 18.58 -7.83 -13.05
N VAL A 314 17.71 -7.12 -12.33
CA VAL A 314 18.11 -6.27 -11.19
C VAL A 314 18.67 -7.14 -10.06
N LEU A 315 17.99 -8.24 -9.74
CA LEU A 315 18.42 -9.13 -8.66
C LEU A 315 19.74 -9.84 -9.01
N GLU A 316 19.90 -10.30 -10.25
CA GLU A 316 21.16 -10.88 -10.73
C GLU A 316 22.31 -9.87 -10.63
N SER A 317 22.07 -8.60 -10.97
CA SER A 317 23.08 -7.55 -10.81
C SER A 317 23.48 -7.38 -9.34
N LEU A 318 22.53 -7.44 -8.41
CA LEU A 318 22.82 -7.35 -6.98
C LEU A 318 23.59 -8.56 -6.43
N ARG A 319 23.46 -9.76 -7.01
CA ARG A 319 24.19 -10.95 -6.55
C ARG A 319 25.70 -10.77 -6.61
N PHE A 320 26.20 -10.06 -7.61
CA PHE A 320 27.64 -9.80 -7.75
C PHE A 320 28.14 -8.76 -6.73
N ALA A 321 27.27 -7.84 -6.30
CA ALA A 321 27.60 -6.81 -5.33
C ALA A 321 27.51 -7.28 -3.86
N VAL A 322 26.85 -8.42 -3.59
CA VAL A 322 26.71 -8.96 -2.24
C VAL A 322 27.82 -9.98 -1.96
N PRO A 323 28.73 -9.71 -1.01
CA PRO A 323 29.97 -10.48 -0.83
C PRO A 323 29.79 -11.97 -0.44
N ILE A 324 28.58 -12.40 -0.06
CA ILE A 324 28.29 -13.80 0.32
C ILE A 324 26.90 -14.20 -0.21
N ALA A 325 26.74 -14.35 -1.53
CA ALA A 325 25.57 -14.99 -2.09
C ALA A 325 25.79 -16.51 -2.16
N PHE A 326 25.16 -17.28 -1.27
CA PHE A 326 25.22 -18.74 -1.34
C PHE A 326 24.66 -19.22 -2.70
N PRO A 327 25.36 -20.09 -3.44
CA PRO A 327 24.81 -20.70 -4.64
C PRO A 327 23.78 -21.76 -4.22
N LEU A 328 22.49 -21.49 -4.43
CA LEU A 328 21.41 -22.32 -3.89
C LEU A 328 20.68 -23.07 -5.01
N GLY A 329 20.56 -24.39 -4.85
CA GLY A 329 20.13 -25.35 -5.88
C GLY A 329 18.62 -25.54 -6.03
N SER A 330 17.77 -24.79 -5.32
CA SER A 330 16.30 -24.91 -5.40
C SER A 330 15.65 -23.71 -6.09
N SER A 331 14.54 -23.94 -6.81
CA SER A 331 13.83 -22.93 -7.59
C SER A 331 13.26 -21.78 -6.75
N ASP A 332 12.80 -22.07 -5.52
CA ASP A 332 12.12 -21.09 -4.66
C ASP A 332 13.09 -20.08 -4.02
N ILE A 333 14.38 -20.44 -3.95
CA ILE A 333 15.42 -19.67 -3.28
C ILE A 333 16.13 -18.71 -4.24
N LYS A 334 16.03 -18.96 -5.56
CA LYS A 334 16.59 -18.08 -6.60
C LYS A 334 16.03 -16.67 -6.54
N ASN A 335 14.84 -16.48 -6.00
CA ASN A 335 14.19 -15.18 -5.99
C ASN A 335 14.63 -14.28 -4.84
N TYR A 336 15.60 -14.68 -4.01
CA TYR A 336 16.07 -13.90 -2.86
C TYR A 336 17.59 -13.84 -2.79
N LEU A 337 18.11 -12.88 -2.02
CA LEU A 337 19.53 -12.78 -1.69
C LEU A 337 19.74 -13.09 -0.21
N TYR A 338 20.78 -13.86 0.08
CA TYR A 338 21.16 -14.26 1.42
C TYR A 338 22.57 -13.76 1.72
N THR A 339 22.87 -13.61 2.99
CA THR A 339 24.18 -13.24 3.53
C THR A 339 24.26 -13.69 4.99
N THR A 340 25.40 -13.53 5.63
CA THR A 340 25.56 -13.72 7.07
C THR A 340 25.08 -12.47 7.83
N CYS A 341 24.41 -12.61 8.98
CA CYS A 341 23.90 -11.46 9.72
C CYS A 341 24.98 -10.61 10.40
N ASP A 342 26.10 -11.22 10.79
CA ASP A 342 27.31 -10.57 11.33
C ASP A 342 28.18 -9.94 10.24
N GLY A 343 28.07 -10.43 9.01
CA GLY A 343 28.69 -9.81 7.83
C GLY A 343 28.25 -8.36 7.66
N THR A 344 29.22 -7.46 7.49
CA THR A 344 28.99 -6.05 7.15
C THR A 344 28.97 -5.88 5.65
N ILE A 345 27.88 -5.30 5.11
CA ILE A 345 27.86 -4.84 3.72
C ILE A 345 28.37 -3.41 3.70
N ASP A 346 29.31 -3.09 2.80
CA ASP A 346 29.81 -1.73 2.63
C ASP A 346 28.62 -0.77 2.39
N PRO A 347 28.42 0.27 3.25
CA PRO A 347 27.31 1.21 3.13
C PRO A 347 27.26 1.99 1.81
N SER A 348 28.38 2.05 1.09
CA SER A 348 28.44 2.63 -0.25
C SER A 348 27.72 1.78 -1.28
N ILE A 349 27.55 0.47 -1.03
CA ILE A 349 26.80 -0.43 -1.89
C ILE A 349 25.31 -0.22 -1.66
N ALA A 350 24.60 0.17 -2.72
CA ALA A 350 23.20 0.57 -2.64
C ALA A 350 22.44 0.24 -3.92
N ILE A 351 21.11 0.21 -3.79
CA ILE A 351 20.19 0.28 -4.93
C ILE A 351 19.58 1.68 -4.98
N GLU A 352 19.55 2.28 -6.17
CA GLU A 352 18.97 3.59 -6.44
C GLU A 352 17.74 3.46 -7.34
N PHE A 353 16.64 4.07 -6.91
CA PHE A 353 15.40 4.20 -7.68
C PHE A 353 15.25 5.66 -8.12
N ASP A 354 15.49 5.92 -9.41
CA ASP A 354 15.28 7.23 -10.02
C ASP A 354 13.82 7.35 -10.49
N LEU A 355 13.03 8.11 -9.73
CA LEU A 355 11.62 8.43 -10.00
C LEU A 355 11.49 9.78 -10.73
N GLN A 356 12.45 10.10 -11.61
CA GLN A 356 12.58 11.29 -12.45
C GLN A 356 12.92 12.59 -11.71
N THR A 357 12.19 12.87 -10.63
CA THR A 357 12.33 14.10 -9.85
C THR A 357 13.01 13.87 -8.50
N VAL A 358 13.08 12.61 -8.08
CA VAL A 358 13.69 12.18 -6.82
C VAL A 358 14.41 10.86 -7.05
N VAL A 359 15.62 10.75 -6.50
CA VAL A 359 16.38 9.51 -6.45
C VAL A 359 16.31 8.98 -5.02
N VAL A 360 15.75 7.79 -4.85
CA VAL A 360 15.69 7.11 -3.57
C VAL A 360 16.84 6.12 -3.51
N ARG A 361 17.82 6.38 -2.65
CA ARG A 361 18.98 5.50 -2.43
C ARG A 361 18.74 4.62 -1.20
N ILE A 362 18.91 3.31 -1.36
CA ILE A 362 18.76 2.33 -0.29
C ILE A 362 20.07 1.53 -0.17
N PRO A 363 20.91 1.80 0.85
CA PRO A 363 22.05 0.95 1.18
C PRO A 363 21.62 -0.50 1.35
N LEU A 364 22.40 -1.47 0.83
CA LEU A 364 22.03 -2.88 0.92
C LEU A 364 22.03 -3.40 2.36
N GLU A 365 22.85 -2.83 3.24
CA GLU A 365 22.83 -3.11 4.68
C GLU A 365 21.46 -2.84 5.31
N ASP A 366 20.72 -1.84 4.81
CA ASP A 366 19.38 -1.51 5.30
C ASP A 366 18.30 -2.50 4.84
N LEU A 367 18.63 -3.41 3.92
CA LEU A 367 17.75 -4.49 3.48
C LEU A 367 17.92 -5.76 4.33
N LYS A 368 18.99 -5.86 5.13
CA LYS A 368 19.33 -7.06 5.89
C LYS A 368 18.29 -7.33 7.00
N THR A 369 17.73 -8.53 7.01
CA THR A 369 16.84 -9.03 8.07
C THR A 369 17.15 -10.48 8.37
N VAL A 370 16.93 -10.91 9.61
CA VAL A 370 17.15 -12.31 10.02
C VAL A 370 16.28 -13.23 9.16
N ALA A 371 16.87 -14.29 8.61
CA ALA A 371 16.13 -15.27 7.82
C ALA A 371 15.24 -16.12 8.74
N PRO A 372 13.98 -16.40 8.37
CA PRO A 372 13.11 -17.23 9.20
C PRO A 372 13.60 -18.68 9.25
N PRO A 373 13.38 -19.39 10.38
CA PRO A 373 13.77 -20.78 10.61
C PRO A 373 13.48 -21.75 9.46
N ARG A 374 12.31 -21.62 8.80
CA ARG A 374 11.92 -22.49 7.66
C ARG A 374 12.82 -22.38 6.43
N VAL A 375 13.59 -21.30 6.30
CA VAL A 375 14.54 -21.16 5.18
C VAL A 375 15.73 -22.10 5.37
N TYR A 376 16.16 -22.36 6.62
CA TYR A 376 17.27 -23.29 6.91
C TYR A 376 16.99 -24.70 6.37
N SER A 377 15.75 -25.19 6.47
CA SER A 377 15.38 -26.52 5.96
C SER A 377 15.37 -26.62 4.43
N SER A 378 15.13 -25.51 3.73
CA SER A 378 15.03 -25.47 2.26
C SER A 378 16.38 -25.21 1.57
N ILE A 379 17.35 -24.68 2.32
CA ILE A 379 18.71 -24.37 1.87
C ILE A 379 19.59 -25.64 1.80
N GLY A 380 19.14 -26.76 2.37
CA GLY A 380 19.84 -28.04 2.38
C GLY A 380 20.97 -28.11 3.41
N ASP A 381 21.53 -29.31 3.61
CA ASP A 381 22.52 -29.64 4.66
C ASP A 381 23.81 -28.78 4.64
N ILE A 382 24.05 -28.01 3.56
CA ILE A 382 25.24 -27.17 3.39
C ILE A 382 25.28 -26.00 4.39
N VAL A 383 24.13 -25.57 4.92
CA VAL A 383 24.04 -24.40 5.84
C VAL A 383 23.37 -24.76 7.17
N ALA A 384 23.21 -26.05 7.48
CA ALA A 384 22.60 -26.54 8.72
C ALA A 384 23.39 -26.15 10.00
N ASN A 385 24.61 -25.63 9.86
CA ASN A 385 25.47 -25.20 10.98
C ASN A 385 25.53 -23.68 11.20
N ASP A 386 25.00 -22.85 10.29
CA ASP A 386 25.02 -21.39 10.47
C ASP A 386 23.65 -20.91 10.96
N SER A 387 23.50 -20.75 12.27
CA SER A 387 22.34 -20.11 12.90
C SER A 387 22.26 -18.59 12.64
N ASN A 388 23.07 -18.07 11.71
CA ASN A 388 23.30 -16.63 11.53
C ASN A 388 23.08 -16.18 10.07
N ILE A 389 22.08 -16.73 9.39
CA ILE A 389 21.72 -16.32 8.03
C ILE A 389 20.76 -15.13 8.08
N CYS A 390 21.07 -14.14 7.26
CA CYS A 390 20.18 -13.02 6.95
C CYS A 390 19.73 -13.08 5.49
N ILE A 391 18.49 -12.68 5.26
CA ILE A 391 17.94 -12.44 3.94
C ILE A 391 17.95 -10.93 3.67
N LEU A 392 18.26 -10.52 2.45
CA LEU A 392 18.03 -9.15 2.03
C LEU A 392 16.56 -9.02 1.64
N SER A 393 15.90 -7.97 2.12
CA SER A 393 14.47 -7.73 1.94
C SER A 393 14.10 -7.29 0.50
N ILE A 394 14.63 -7.99 -0.49
CA ILE A 394 14.45 -7.79 -1.92
C ILE A 394 14.24 -9.14 -2.57
N SER A 395 13.29 -9.21 -3.50
CA SER A 395 13.01 -10.42 -4.24
C SER A 395 12.81 -10.15 -5.72
N SER A 396 12.89 -11.20 -6.55
CA SER A 396 12.62 -11.09 -7.98
C SER A 396 11.38 -11.85 -8.44
N THR A 397 10.68 -11.27 -9.40
CA THR A 397 9.78 -11.98 -10.31
C THR A 397 9.67 -11.21 -11.62
N ASP A 398 9.60 -11.93 -12.74
CA ASP A 398 9.32 -11.32 -14.05
C ASP A 398 7.83 -11.09 -14.29
N ASP A 399 6.97 -11.73 -13.49
CA ASP A 399 5.52 -11.58 -13.54
C ASP A 399 5.00 -10.81 -12.33
N ILE A 400 5.23 -9.50 -12.36
CA ILE A 400 4.69 -8.57 -11.38
C ILE A 400 3.34 -8.09 -11.94
N GLU A 401 2.22 -8.52 -11.37
CA GLU A 401 0.83 -8.20 -11.78
C GLU A 401 0.66 -6.77 -12.33
N GLY A 402 0.73 -6.57 -13.65
CA GLY A 402 0.59 -5.24 -14.26
C GLY A 402 1.67 -4.17 -13.97
N TYR A 403 2.57 -4.37 -13.00
CA TYR A 403 3.60 -3.39 -12.60
C TYR A 403 5.04 -3.80 -12.99
N SER A 404 5.97 -2.84 -13.04
CA SER A 404 7.39 -3.11 -13.24
C SER A 404 8.14 -3.40 -11.93
N PHE A 405 7.65 -2.86 -10.82
CA PHE A 405 8.24 -3.01 -9.49
C PHE A 405 7.14 -2.98 -8.44
N ILE A 406 7.38 -3.67 -7.32
CA ILE A 406 6.62 -3.45 -6.08
C ILE A 406 7.58 -2.86 -5.05
N LEU A 407 7.36 -1.59 -4.72
CA LEU A 407 8.12 -0.81 -3.76
C LEU A 407 7.51 -0.99 -2.37
N GLY A 408 7.93 -2.07 -1.69
CA GLY A 408 7.37 -2.47 -0.41
C GLY A 408 8.02 -1.80 0.81
N GLY A 409 8.04 -2.55 1.91
CA GLY A 409 8.47 -2.07 3.23
C GLY A 409 9.82 -1.35 3.28
N PRO A 410 10.91 -1.89 2.70
CA PRO A 410 12.20 -1.23 2.73
C PRO A 410 12.22 0.12 2.01
N PHE A 411 11.45 0.26 0.93
CA PHE A 411 11.29 1.53 0.22
C PHE A 411 10.54 2.55 1.08
N LEU A 412 9.42 2.15 1.71
CA LEU A 412 8.63 2.99 2.61
C LEU A 412 9.42 3.53 3.82
N ARG A 413 10.42 2.76 4.29
CA ARG A 413 11.34 3.25 5.34
C ARG A 413 12.18 4.44 4.86
N LYS A 414 12.67 4.40 3.62
CA LYS A 414 13.64 5.39 3.11
C LYS A 414 13.04 6.67 2.59
N VAL A 415 11.81 6.63 2.09
CA VAL A 415 11.12 7.84 1.62
C VAL A 415 10.52 8.69 2.74
N SER A 416 10.59 8.22 3.99
CA SER A 416 9.98 8.87 5.16
C SER A 416 10.98 9.37 6.21
N THR A 417 12.27 9.29 5.90
CA THR A 417 13.43 9.72 6.70
C THR A 417 14.37 10.54 5.85
#